data_AF-A0A1B3E3V9-F1
#
_entry.id   AF-A0A1B3E3V9-F1
#
_cell.length_a   1.000
_cell.length_b   1.000
_cell.length_c   1.000
_cell.angle_alpha   90.00
_cell.angle_beta   90.00
_cell.angle_gamma   90.00
#
_symmetry.space_group_name_H-M   'P 1'
#
loop_
_entity.id
_entity.type
_entity.pdbx_description
1 polymer ?
#
loop_
_entity_poly.entity_id
_entity_poly.type
_entity_poly.pdbx_seq_one_letter_code
_entity_poly.pdbx_strand_id
1 'polypeptide(L)'
;MAWVFLLVAACFEVLFAMGMKYAEGFTRPGPSLLVVVAAVAGIYFLTLAMRVLPVSIAYPIWTAIGTLGTVLLGFLLLGEALTPAKLVSVGLIVAGVAGLR
;
A
#
# COMPACT_ATOMS: atom_id res chain seq x y z
N MET A 1 3.82 17.38 -8.39
CA MET A 1 2.91 16.37 -8.98
C MET A 1 3.33 14.93 -8.67
N ALA A 2 4.59 14.53 -8.87
CA ALA A 2 5.04 13.15 -8.62
C ALA A 2 4.69 12.58 -7.22
N TRP A 3 4.86 13.38 -6.16
CA TRP A 3 4.49 13.01 -4.80
C TRP A 3 2.98 12.76 -4.60
N VAL A 4 2.12 13.49 -5.33
CA VAL A 4 0.67 13.29 -5.29
C VAL A 4 0.32 11.97 -5.97
N PHE A 5 0.91 11.69 -7.13
CA PHE A 5 0.74 10.39 -7.79
C PHE A 5 1.23 9.24 -6.91
N LEU A 6 2.33 9.42 -6.17
CA LEU A 6 2.83 8.43 -5.23
C LEU A 6 1.83 8.14 -4.10
N LEU A 7 1.24 9.19 -3.53
CA LEU A 7 0.24 9.06 -2.47
C LEU A 7 -1.03 8.37 -2.99
N VAL A 8 -1.50 8.75 -4.18
CA VAL A 8 -2.65 8.08 -4.84
C VAL A 8 -2.33 6.62 -5.14
N ALA A 9 -1.13 6.31 -5.65
CA ALA A 9 -0.68 4.95 -5.87
C ALA A 9 -0.68 4.12 -4.58
N ALA A 10 -0.29 4.72 -3.46
CA ALA A 10 -0.31 4.05 -2.16
C ALA A 10 -1.74 3.81 -1.66
N CYS A 11 -2.69 4.73 -1.90
CA CYS A 11 -4.09 4.48 -1.59
C CYS A 11 -4.65 3.29 -2.38
N PHE A 12 -4.30 3.17 -3.67
CA PHE A 12 -4.67 2.00 -4.47
C PHE A 12 -4.02 0.72 -3.97
N GLU A 13 -2.78 0.78 -3.48
CA GLU A 13 -2.11 -0.38 -2.88
C GLU A 13 -2.86 -0.89 -1.63
N VAL A 14 -3.33 0.02 -0.78
CA VAL A 14 -4.15 -0.34 0.38
C VAL A 14 -5.46 -0.99 -0.06
N LEU A 15 -6.14 -0.44 -1.07
CA LEU A 15 -7.37 -1.01 -1.62
C LEU A 15 -7.14 -2.38 -2.25
N PHE A 16 -6.01 -2.55 -2.95
CA PHE A 16 -5.58 -3.82 -3.54
C PHE A 16 -5.37 -4.88 -2.46
N ALA A 17 -4.58 -4.57 -1.43
CA ALA A 17 -4.29 -5.48 -0.33
C ALA A 17 -5.55 -5.86 0.47
N MET A 18 -6.41 -4.89 0.78
CA MET A 18 -7.68 -5.16 1.45
C MET A 18 -8.62 -5.97 0.55
N GLY A 19 -8.71 -5.61 -0.74
CA GLY A 19 -9.52 -6.32 -1.72
C GLY A 19 -9.14 -7.79 -1.86
N MET A 20 -7.83 -8.11 -1.82
CA MET A 20 -7.36 -9.50 -1.87
C MET A 20 -7.89 -10.33 -0.71
N LYS A 21 -7.98 -9.73 0.49
CA LYS A 21 -8.56 -10.40 1.65
C LYS A 21 -10.04 -10.72 1.45
N TYR A 22 -10.81 -9.80 0.87
CA TYR A 22 -12.24 -9.97 0.59
C TYR A 22 -12.55 -10.80 -0.65
N ALA A 23 -11.58 -10.99 -1.55
CA ALA A 23 -11.75 -11.79 -2.76
C ALA A 23 -11.85 -13.30 -2.50
N GLU A 24 -11.53 -13.77 -1.28
CA GLU A 24 -11.60 -15.19 -0.88
C GLU A 24 -10.94 -16.11 -1.91
N GLY A 25 -9.70 -15.81 -2.31
CA GLY A 25 -8.99 -16.56 -3.34
C GLY A 25 -9.55 -16.38 -4.76
N PHE A 26 -10.09 -15.19 -5.05
CA PHE A 26 -10.72 -14.82 -6.32
C PHE A 26 -12.03 -15.54 -6.64
N THR A 27 -12.67 -16.13 -5.64
CA THR A 27 -13.98 -16.78 -5.80
C THR A 27 -15.13 -15.78 -5.86
N ARG A 28 -14.95 -14.59 -5.24
CA ARG A 28 -15.95 -13.52 -5.25
C ARG A 28 -15.67 -12.52 -6.37
N PRO A 29 -16.54 -12.39 -7.40
CA PRO A 29 -16.26 -11.57 -8.58
C PRO A 29 -16.19 -10.07 -8.29
N GLY A 30 -17.00 -9.55 -7.36
CA GLY A 30 -17.01 -8.13 -7.00
C GLY A 30 -15.67 -7.66 -6.42
N PRO A 31 -15.20 -8.22 -5.29
CA PRO A 31 -13.90 -7.89 -4.71
C PRO A 31 -12.74 -8.24 -5.65
N SER A 32 -12.84 -9.31 -6.44
CA SER A 32 -11.82 -9.66 -7.43
C SER A 32 -11.64 -8.59 -8.50
N LEU A 33 -12.74 -8.02 -9.01
CA LEU A 33 -12.68 -6.91 -9.94
C LEU A 33 -12.01 -5.69 -9.30
N LEU A 34 -12.34 -5.39 -8.05
CA LEU A 34 -11.74 -4.29 -7.30
C LEU A 34 -10.22 -4.48 -7.15
N VAL A 35 -9.76 -5.70 -6.85
CA VAL A 35 -8.32 -6.04 -6.79
C VAL A 35 -7.63 -5.74 -8.12
N VAL A 36 -8.19 -6.19 -9.23
CA VAL A 36 -7.60 -5.97 -10.57
C VAL A 36 -7.55 -4.49 -10.90
N VAL A 37 -8.65 -3.76 -10.69
CA VAL A 37 -8.71 -2.31 -10.96
C VAL A 37 -7.73 -1.54 -10.07
N ALA A 38 -7.66 -1.87 -8.78
CA ALA A 38 -6.75 -1.24 -7.84
C ALA A 38 -5.29 -1.52 -8.18
N ALA A 39 -4.94 -2.75 -8.57
CA ALA A 39 -3.59 -3.11 -8.99
C ALA A 39 -3.16 -2.31 -10.24
N VAL A 40 -3.99 -2.29 -11.28
CA VAL A 40 -3.70 -1.56 -12.53
C VAL A 40 -3.57 -0.06 -12.27
N ALA A 41 -4.51 0.52 -11.52
CA ALA A 41 -4.47 1.93 -11.18
C ALA A 41 -3.25 2.28 -10.31
N GLY A 42 -2.95 1.49 -9.28
CA GLY A 42 -1.80 1.67 -8.41
C GLY A 42 -0.48 1.67 -9.17
N ILE A 43 -0.27 0.67 -10.03
CA ILE A 43 0.94 0.55 -10.87
C ILE A 43 1.03 1.73 -11.85
N TYR A 44 -0.09 2.16 -12.43
CA TYR A 44 -0.12 3.30 -13.34
C TYR A 44 0.34 4.59 -12.64
N PHE A 45 -0.24 4.91 -11.49
CA PHE A 45 0.15 6.11 -10.72
C PHE A 45 1.59 6.03 -10.18
N LEU A 46 2.04 4.84 -9.76
CA LEU A 46 3.41 4.62 -9.34
C LEU A 46 4.39 4.89 -10.50
N THR A 47 4.05 4.41 -11.69
CA THR A 47 4.83 4.64 -12.92
C THR A 47 4.93 6.14 -13.22
N LEU A 48 3.83 6.91 -13.08
CA LEU A 48 3.85 8.36 -13.24
C LEU A 48 4.74 9.06 -12.21
N ALA A 49 4.73 8.61 -10.96
CA ALA A 49 5.60 9.15 -9.91
C ALA A 49 7.09 8.88 -10.21
N MET A 50 7.41 7.68 -10.69
CA MET A 50 8.77 7.24 -11.02
C MET A 50 9.36 7.90 -12.27
N ARG A 51 8.56 8.58 -13.10
CA ARG A 51 9.11 9.42 -14.18
C ARG A 51 9.95 10.58 -13.67
N VAL A 52 9.75 10.98 -12.41
CA VAL A 52 10.42 12.12 -11.79
C VAL A 52 11.25 11.68 -10.58
N LEU A 53 10.73 10.73 -9.79
CA LEU A 53 11.39 10.25 -8.59
C LEU A 53 12.25 9.01 -8.91
N PRO A 54 13.47 8.92 -8.36
CA PRO A 54 14.26 7.69 -8.44
C PRO A 54 13.50 6.51 -7.86
N VAL A 55 13.62 5.35 -8.50
CA VAL A 55 12.97 4.10 -8.05
C VAL A 55 13.38 3.75 -6.61
N SER A 56 14.64 3.99 -6.24
CA SER A 56 15.16 3.79 -4.88
C SER A 56 14.48 4.64 -3.80
N ILE A 57 13.79 5.71 -4.18
CA ILE A 57 13.04 6.59 -3.27
C ILE A 57 11.54 6.30 -3.39
N ALA A 58 11.02 6.25 -4.62
CA ALA A 58 9.59 6.11 -4.85
C ALA A 58 9.05 4.75 -4.38
N TYR A 59 9.74 3.65 -4.71
CA TYR A 59 9.24 2.30 -4.41
C TYR A 59 9.15 2.03 -2.90
N PRO A 60 10.19 2.32 -2.08
CA PRO A 60 10.12 2.10 -0.64
C PRO A 60 9.08 2.99 0.05
N ILE A 61 8.92 4.25 -0.38
CA ILE A 61 7.89 5.13 0.18
C ILE A 61 6.50 4.61 -0.15
N TRP A 62 6.27 4.16 -1.38
CA TRP A 62 5.01 3.56 -1.80
C TRP A 62 4.66 2.32 -0.97
N THR A 63 5.61 1.39 -0.80
CA THR A 63 5.37 0.17 0.00
C THR A 63 5.20 0.49 1.49
N ALA A 64 5.91 1.48 2.04
CA ALA A 64 5.77 1.88 3.44
C ALA A 64 4.38 2.47 3.71
N ILE A 65 3.90 3.40 2.87
CA ILE A 65 2.55 3.97 3.01
C ILE A 65 1.49 2.89 2.81
N GLY A 66 1.65 2.02 1.81
CA GLY A 66 0.77 0.87 1.59
C GLY A 66 0.69 -0.03 2.83
N THR A 67 1.84 -0.40 3.40
CA THR A 67 1.92 -1.23 4.61
C THR A 67 1.29 -0.57 5.82
N LEU A 68 1.53 0.72 6.03
CA LEU A 68 0.90 1.49 7.11
C LEU A 68 -0.63 1.47 7.00
N GLY A 69 -1.14 1.74 5.79
CA GLY A 69 -2.58 1.77 5.53
C GLY A 69 -3.22 0.39 5.67
N THR A 70 -2.56 -0.68 5.23
CA THR A 70 -3.08 -2.05 5.36
C THR A 70 -3.07 -2.53 6.80
N VAL A 71 -2.04 -2.22 7.58
CA VAL A 71 -2.01 -2.53 9.02
C VAL A 71 -3.12 -1.78 9.76
N LEU A 72 -3.32 -0.49 9.45
CA LEU A 72 -4.36 0.33 10.06
C LEU A 72 -5.77 -0.19 9.71
N LEU A 73 -6.04 -0.43 8.42
CA LEU A 73 -7.34 -0.97 7.99
C LEU A 73 -7.54 -2.42 8.40
N GLY A 74 -6.49 -3.23 8.51
CA GLY A 74 -6.57 -4.57 9.05
C GLY A 74 -7.00 -4.56 10.52
N PHE A 75 -6.48 -3.63 11.31
CA PHE A 75 -6.95 -3.42 12.68
C PHE A 75 -8.41 -2.93 12.72
N LEU A 76 -8.76 -1.92 11.93
CA LEU A 76 -10.09 -1.28 11.97
C LEU A 76 -11.21 -2.14 11.37
N LEU A 77 -10.96 -2.84 10.26
CA LEU A 77 -11.97 -3.55 9.47
C LEU A 77 -11.94 -5.07 9.67
N LEU A 78 -10.76 -5.64 9.91
CA LEU A 78 -10.59 -7.10 10.09
C LEU A 78 -10.45 -7.50 11.57
N GLY A 79 -10.38 -6.52 12.48
CA GLY A 79 -10.22 -6.77 13.92
C GLY A 79 -8.88 -7.41 14.28
N GLU A 80 -7.86 -7.26 13.42
CA GLU A 80 -6.54 -7.82 13.70
C GLU A 80 -5.90 -7.16 14.91
N ALA A 81 -5.28 -7.94 15.81
CA ALA A 81 -4.60 -7.36 16.97
C ALA A 81 -3.42 -6.46 16.55
N LEU A 82 -3.42 -5.23 17.08
CA LEU A 82 -2.33 -4.27 16.94
C LEU A 82 -1.30 -4.52 18.07
N THR A 83 -0.45 -5.53 17.88
CA THR A 83 0.55 -5.90 18.89
C THR A 83 1.68 -4.86 18.96
N PRO A 84 2.35 -4.71 20.12
CA PRO A 84 3.52 -3.85 20.24
C PRO A 84 4.61 -4.19 19.21
N ALA A 85 4.80 -5.48 18.91
CA ALA A 85 5.73 -5.93 17.88
C ALA A 85 5.37 -5.39 16.48
N LYS A 86 4.10 -5.46 16.06
CA LYS A 86 3.65 -4.87 14.78
C LYS A 86 3.94 -3.37 14.73
N LEU A 87 3.67 -2.64 15.80
CA LEU A 87 3.93 -1.19 15.87
C LEU A 87 5.42 -0.87 15.76
N VAL A 88 6.28 -1.61 16.46
CA VAL A 88 7.73 -1.45 16.37
C VAL A 88 8.22 -1.76 14.95
N SER A 89 7.77 -2.85 14.34
CA SER A 89 8.14 -3.21 12.96
C SER A 89 7.72 -2.13 11.96
N VAL A 90 6.50 -1.61 12.08
CA VAL A 90 6.02 -0.51 11.26
C VAL A 90 6.87 0.75 11.45
N GLY A 91 7.24 1.07 12.70
CA GLY A 91 8.16 2.17 13.00
C GLY A 91 9.53 2.01 12.35
N LEU A 92 10.09 0.78 12.36
CA LEU A 92 11.36 0.46 11.72
C LEU A 92 11.30 0.58 10.19
N ILE A 93 10.18 0.20 9.57
CA ILE A 93 9.96 0.40 8.13
C ILE A 93 10.01 1.90 7.81
N VAL A 94 9.28 2.73 8.57
CA VAL A 94 9.26 4.18 8.36
C VAL A 94 10.65 4.79 8.57
N ALA A 95 11.38 4.38 9.61
CA ALA A 95 12.75 4.84 9.87
C ALA A 95 13.71 4.44 8.73
N GLY A 96 13.63 3.21 8.24
CA GLY A 96 14.43 2.73 7.12
C GLY A 96 14.16 3.52 5.84
N VAL A 97 12.90 3.80 5.53
CA VAL A 97 12.52 4.61 4.36
C VAL A 97 12.96 6.07 4.51
N ALA A 98 12.89 6.64 5.72
CA ALA A 98 13.38 7.99 5.97
C ALA A 98 14.90 8.11 5.77
N GLY A 99 15.66 7.04 6.05
CA GLY A 99 17.11 6.98 5.84
C GLY A 99 17.55 6.79 4.39
N LEU A 100 16.64 6.54 3.45
CA LEU A 100 16.93 6.45 2.01
C LEU A 100 16.94 7.81 1.30
N ARG A 101 16.75 8.90 2.04
CA ARG A 101 16.85 10.27 1.55
C ARG A 101 18.23 10.87 1.75
#